data_AF-A0A061RD27-F1
#
_entry.id   AF-A0A061RD27-F1
#
_cell.length_a   1.000
_cell.length_b   1.000
_cell.length_c   1.000
_cell.angle_alpha   90.00
_cell.angle_beta   90.00
_cell.angle_gamma   90.00
#
_symmetry.space_group_name_H-M   'P 1'
#
loop_
_entity.id
_entity.type
_entity.pdbx_description
1 polymer ?
#
loop_
_entity_poly.entity_id
_entity_poly.type
_entity_poly.pdbx_seq_one_letter_code
_entity_poly.pdbx_strand_id
1 'polypeptide(L)'
;MANQNFSMPDQVARHSKAKAENIQRVLNIDSVYDPSFLKDTRVLITGASRGLGLELAKECAAHGAKVTAHYLCFPKGKPPCFHL
;
A
#
# COMPACT_ATOMS: atom_id res chain seq x y z
N MET A 1 -19.17 6.41 25.93
CA MET A 1 -18.82 5.03 25.54
C MET A 1 -18.10 5.10 24.20
N ALA A 2 -16.88 4.57 24.10
CA ALA A 2 -16.14 4.56 22.84
C ALA A 2 -16.88 3.68 21.82
N ASN A 3 -17.16 4.20 20.64
CA ASN A 3 -17.80 3.46 19.55
C ASN A 3 -16.80 2.38 19.06
N GLN A 4 -16.95 1.14 19.54
CA GLN A 4 -16.07 0.01 19.24
C GLN A 4 -16.23 -0.53 17.79
N ASN A 5 -16.94 0.18 16.92
CA ASN A 5 -17.36 -0.34 15.62
C ASN A 5 -16.27 -0.33 14.53
N PHE A 6 -15.08 0.21 14.77
CA PHE A 6 -14.11 0.45 13.69
C PHE A 6 -12.77 -0.27 13.81
N SER A 7 -12.40 -0.81 14.98
CA SER A 7 -11.11 -1.49 15.15
C SER A 7 -11.18 -2.61 16.19
N MET A 8 -11.16 -3.86 15.70
CA MET A 8 -10.86 -5.03 16.55
C MET A 8 -9.35 -5.32 16.43
N PRO A 9 -8.57 -5.13 17.51
CA PRO A 9 -7.11 -5.26 17.45
C PRO A 9 -6.66 -6.72 17.29
N ASP A 10 -7.47 -7.69 17.71
CA ASP A 10 -7.19 -9.10 17.49
C ASP A 10 -7.36 -9.45 16.00
N GLN A 11 -6.23 -9.64 15.33
CA GLN A 11 -6.18 -9.97 13.92
C GLN A 11 -6.79 -11.34 13.60
N VAL A 12 -6.60 -12.34 14.48
CA VAL A 12 -7.10 -13.71 14.26
C VAL A 12 -8.61 -13.72 14.39
N ALA A 13 -9.15 -13.12 15.44
CA ALA A 13 -10.58 -12.95 15.62
C ALA A 13 -11.19 -12.14 14.45
N ARG A 14 -10.48 -11.11 13.97
CA ARG A 14 -10.98 -10.23 12.89
C ARG A 14 -11.06 -10.94 11.56
N HIS A 15 -10.04 -11.72 11.25
CA HIS A 15 -10.03 -12.54 10.04
C HIS A 15 -11.07 -13.67 10.13
N SER A 16 -11.22 -14.31 11.29
CA SER A 16 -12.23 -15.36 11.51
C SER A 16 -13.65 -14.83 11.36
N LYS A 17 -13.94 -13.66 11.93
CA LYS A 17 -15.20 -12.95 11.75
C LYS A 17 -15.45 -12.60 10.28
N ALA A 18 -14.45 -12.07 9.58
CA ALA A 18 -14.55 -11.76 8.16
C ALA A 18 -14.83 -12.98 7.28
N LYS A 19 -14.31 -14.16 7.64
CA LYS A 19 -14.65 -15.43 6.99
C LYS A 19 -16.11 -15.83 7.25
N ALA A 20 -16.56 -15.78 8.51
CA ALA A 20 -17.93 -16.13 8.89
C ALA A 20 -18.97 -15.21 8.23
N GLU A 21 -18.65 -13.92 8.12
CA GLU A 21 -19.49 -12.90 7.50
C GLU A 21 -19.28 -12.77 5.98
N ASN A 22 -18.41 -13.59 5.39
CA ASN A 22 -18.13 -13.63 3.96
C ASN A 22 -17.75 -12.24 3.36
N ILE A 23 -16.88 -11.51 4.05
CA ILE A 23 -16.48 -10.16 3.66
C ILE A 23 -15.49 -10.23 2.50
N GLN A 24 -15.98 -10.04 1.28
CA GLN A 24 -15.19 -10.14 0.05
C GLN A 24 -13.96 -9.22 0.05
N ARG A 25 -14.07 -7.98 0.54
CA ARG A 25 -12.91 -7.07 0.65
C ARG A 25 -11.71 -7.64 1.43
N VAL A 26 -11.95 -8.58 2.35
CA VAL A 26 -10.88 -9.24 3.12
C VAL A 26 -10.43 -10.54 2.47
N LEU A 27 -11.37 -11.29 1.87
CA LEU A 27 -11.13 -12.63 1.35
C LEU A 27 -10.65 -12.65 -0.11
N ASN A 28 -11.11 -11.68 -0.90
CA ASN A 28 -10.85 -11.53 -2.32
C ASN A 28 -10.87 -10.04 -2.69
N ILE A 29 -9.72 -9.37 -2.56
CA ILE A 29 -9.64 -7.93 -2.85
C ILE A 29 -9.91 -7.63 -4.33
N ASP A 30 -9.52 -8.54 -5.22
CA ASP A 30 -9.67 -8.38 -6.67
C ASP A 30 -11.13 -8.34 -7.12
N SER A 31 -12.05 -8.92 -6.34
CA SER A 31 -13.49 -8.85 -6.65
C SER A 31 -14.13 -7.49 -6.33
N VAL A 32 -13.44 -6.61 -5.60
CA VAL A 32 -14.02 -5.33 -5.13
C VAL A 32 -13.16 -4.11 -5.44
N TYR A 33 -11.87 -4.29 -5.72
CA TYR A 33 -10.97 -3.19 -6.00
C TYR A 33 -10.96 -2.86 -7.49
N ASP A 34 -11.39 -1.65 -7.83
CA ASP A 34 -11.29 -1.09 -9.18
C ASP A 34 -10.14 -0.07 -9.24
N PRO A 35 -9.05 -0.35 -9.98
CA PRO A 35 -7.92 0.57 -10.14
C PRO A 35 -8.14 1.65 -11.22
N SER A 36 -9.30 1.68 -11.89
CA SER A 36 -9.57 2.60 -13.02
C SER A 36 -9.35 4.08 -12.67
N PHE A 37 -9.56 4.45 -11.40
CA PHE A 37 -9.34 5.80 -10.89
C PHE A 37 -7.88 6.25 -10.96
N LEU A 38 -6.91 5.34 -11.14
CA LEU A 38 -5.48 5.67 -11.22
C LEU A 38 -5.09 6.28 -12.57
N LYS A 39 -5.87 6.05 -13.62
CA LYS A 39 -5.56 6.54 -14.97
C LYS A 39 -5.43 8.06 -14.99
N ASP A 40 -4.35 8.56 -15.59
CA ASP A 40 -4.01 9.99 -15.73
C ASP A 40 -3.79 10.75 -14.41
N THR A 41 -3.87 10.08 -13.26
CA THR A 41 -3.58 10.67 -11.95
C THR A 41 -2.08 10.85 -11.74
N ARG A 42 -1.70 11.82 -10.89
CA ARG A 42 -0.30 12.02 -10.48
C ARG A 42 -0.10 11.40 -9.11
N VAL A 43 0.88 10.50 -8.99
CA VAL A 43 1.14 9.77 -7.75
C VAL A 43 2.59 9.94 -7.35
N LEU A 44 2.84 10.48 -6.14
CA LEU A 44 4.17 10.54 -5.53
C LEU A 44 4.33 9.35 -4.58
N ILE A 45 5.38 8.55 -4.77
CA ILE A 45 5.67 7.39 -3.94
C ILE A 45 7.06 7.54 -3.32
N THR A 46 7.12 7.61 -1.99
CA THR A 46 8.37 7.61 -1.23
C THR A 46 8.85 6.19 -0.97
N GLY A 47 10.17 6.01 -0.83
CA GLY A 47 10.75 4.68 -0.62
C GLY A 47 10.67 3.75 -1.83
N ALA A 48 10.37 4.26 -3.03
CA ALA A 48 10.15 3.49 -4.26
C ALA A 48 11.42 2.87 -4.89
N SER A 49 12.52 2.75 -4.14
CA SER A 49 13.76 2.12 -4.63
C SER A 49 13.71 0.60 -4.65
N ARG A 50 12.89 -0.02 -3.78
CA ARG A 50 12.80 -1.48 -3.57
C ARG A 50 11.55 -1.86 -2.78
N GLY A 51 11.28 -3.17 -2.69
CA GLY A 51 10.23 -3.72 -1.84
C GLY A 51 8.83 -3.19 -2.19
N LEU A 52 8.00 -2.98 -1.18
CA LEU A 52 6.61 -2.55 -1.35
C LEU A 52 6.47 -1.23 -2.11
N GLY A 53 7.37 -0.27 -1.88
CA GLY A 53 7.32 1.03 -2.57
C GLY A 53 7.56 0.89 -4.07
N LEU A 54 8.45 -0.03 -4.48
CA LEU A 54 8.71 -0.31 -5.89
C LEU A 54 7.54 -1.04 -6.55
N GLU A 55 6.97 -2.05 -5.88
CA GLU A 55 5.82 -2.78 -6.44
C GLU A 55 4.58 -1.88 -6.54
N LEU A 56 4.34 -1.00 -5.57
CA LEU A 56 3.27 -0.01 -5.66
C LEU A 56 3.47 0.94 -6.85
N ALA A 57 4.71 1.38 -7.10
CA ALA A 57 5.01 2.24 -8.24
C ALA A 57 4.75 1.54 -9.58
N LYS A 58 5.11 0.26 -9.70
CA LYS A 58 4.83 -0.55 -10.88
C LYS A 58 3.34 -0.72 -11.10
N GLU A 59 2.59 -1.05 -10.04
CA GLU A 59 1.14 -1.23 -10.13
C GLU A 59 0.44 0.07 -10.56
N CYS A 60 0.78 1.21 -9.94
CA CYS A 60 0.23 2.50 -10.34
C CYS A 60 0.55 2.84 -11.82
N ALA A 61 1.78 2.59 -12.27
CA ALA A 61 2.16 2.81 -13.66
C ALA A 61 1.43 1.87 -14.62
N ALA A 62 1.24 0.60 -14.25
CA ALA A 62 0.49 -0.38 -15.04
C ALA A 62 -0.98 0.04 -15.26
N HIS A 63 -1.58 0.75 -14.30
CA HIS A 63 -2.94 1.31 -14.40
C HIS A 63 -2.99 2.74 -14.96
N GLY A 64 -1.90 3.23 -15.57
CA GLY A 64 -1.89 4.49 -16.31
C GLY A 64 -1.70 5.75 -15.48
N ALA A 65 -1.23 5.63 -14.23
CA ALA A 65 -0.85 6.79 -13.42
C ALA A 65 0.49 7.38 -13.87
N LYS A 66 0.65 8.69 -13.66
CA LYS A 66 1.91 9.42 -13.80
C LYS A 66 2.66 9.39 -12.47
N VAL A 67 3.60 8.46 -12.34
CA VAL A 67 4.29 8.17 -11.08
C VAL A 67 5.57 8.99 -10.94
N THR A 68 5.73 9.68 -9.81
CA THR A 68 6.98 10.27 -9.34
C THR A 68 7.52 9.41 -8.20
N ALA A 69 8.68 8.77 -8.42
CA ALA A 69 9.34 7.96 -7.39
C ALA A 69 10.38 8.79 -6.63
N HIS A 70 10.29 8.79 -5.30
CA HIS A 70 11.27 9.43 -4.43
C HIS A 70 11.90 8.39 -3.50
N TYR A 71 13.22 8.42 -3.36
CA TYR A 71 13.95 7.53 -2.46
C TYR A 71 15.31 8.12 -2.13
N LEU A 72 15.85 7.70 -0.98
CA LEU A 72 17.23 7.99 -0.65
C LEU A 72 18.13 7.12 -1.53
N CYS A 73 18.99 7.78 -2.30
CA CYS A 73 20.09 7.11 -2.96
C CYS A 73 21.21 6.93 -1.93
N PHE A 74 21.38 5.72 -1.40
CA PHE A 74 22.57 5.38 -0.65
C PHE A 74 23.65 4.92 -1.63
N PRO A 75 24.74 5.67 -1.80
CA PRO A 75 25.85 5.23 -2.65
C PRO A 75 26.37 3.88 -2.14
N LYS A 76 26.45 2.89 -3.03
CA LYS A 76 27.00 1.58 -2.67
C LYS A 76 28.43 1.75 -2.16
N GLY A 77 28.71 1.22 -0.98
CA GLY A 77 30.03 1.26 -0.35
C GLY A 77 30.35 2.53 0.44
N LYS A 78 29.39 3.43 0.68
CA LYS A 78 29.57 4.56 1.60
C LYS A 78 28.53 4.52 2.73
N PRO A 79 28.92 4.79 3.99
CA PRO A 79 27.97 4.89 5.08
C PRO A 79 26.98 6.04 4.82
N PRO A 80 25.75 5.94 5.32
CA PRO A 80 24.78 7.02 5.19
C PRO A 80 25.26 8.25 5.98
N CYS A 81 25.70 9.29 5.28
CA CYS A 81 26.07 10.56 5.92
C CYS A 81 24.80 11.35 6.24
N PHE A 82 24.29 11.22 7.45
CA PHE A 82 23.31 12.15 8.00
C PHE A 82 24.08 13.32 8.63
N HIS A 83 24.07 14.47 7.96
CA HIS A 83 24.46 15.72 8.60
C HIS A 83 23.21 16.24 9.34
N LEU A 84 23.29 16.28 10.67
CA LEU A 84 22.32 16.96 11.54
C LEU A 84 22.45 18.48 11.38
#